data_AF-A0A8H3XED6-F1
#
_entry.id   AF-A0A8H3XED6-F1
#
_cell.length_a   1.000
_cell.length_b   1.000
_cell.length_c   1.000
_cell.angle_alpha   90.00
_cell.angle_beta   90.00
_cell.angle_gamma   90.00
#
_symmetry.space_group_name_H-M   'P 1'
#
loop_
_entity.id
_entity.type
_entity.pdbx_description
1 polymer ?
#
loop_
_entity_poly.entity_id
_entity_poly.type
_entity_poly.pdbx_seq_one_letter_code
_entity_poly.pdbx_strand_id
1 'polypeptide(L)'
;MKESIFHQILYTALEIWKKIGSKITSTNILVAQIKLHNIFEPPYHYTFIEDIESPETWWLGCKVPNHYLQKLALYLLAITPHSASCKQIFSILSWIIQKR
;
A
#
# COMPACT_ATOMS: atom_id res chain seq x y z
N MET A 1 5.23 13.72 2.82
CA MET A 1 6.16 12.60 3.12
C MET A 1 7.55 13.04 2.71
N LYS A 2 8.61 12.79 3.49
CA LYS A 2 9.99 13.09 3.05
C LYS A 2 10.38 12.17 1.89
N GLU A 3 11.11 12.67 0.89
CA GLU A 3 11.47 11.90 -0.31
C GLU A 3 12.22 10.60 0.00
N SER A 4 13.11 10.59 0.99
CA SER A 4 13.84 9.38 1.40
C SER A 4 12.92 8.26 1.90
N ILE A 5 11.88 8.62 2.65
CA ILE A 5 10.88 7.69 3.18
C ILE A 5 10.02 7.13 2.04
N PHE A 6 9.64 8.00 1.09
CA PHE A 6 8.88 7.58 -0.10
C PHE A 6 9.63 6.56 -0.96
N HIS A 7 10.92 6.77 -1.20
CA HIS A 7 11.74 5.83 -1.95
C HIS A 7 11.88 4.48 -1.24
N GLN A 8 12.05 4.49 0.09
CA GLN A 8 12.12 3.27 0.88
C GLN A 8 10.80 2.48 0.82
N ILE A 9 9.68 3.18 0.95
CA ILE A 9 8.33 2.63 0.79
C ILE A 9 8.15 1.99 -0.59
N LEU A 10 8.49 2.72 -1.64
CA LEU A 10 8.33 2.26 -3.02
C LEU A 10 9.18 1.01 -3.26
N TYR A 11 10.43 1.02 -2.81
CA TYR A 11 11.33 -0.12 -2.92
C TYR A 11 10.77 -1.36 -2.22
N THR A 12 10.35 -1.23 -0.95
CA THR A 12 9.77 -2.34 -0.17
C THR A 12 8.50 -2.88 -0.81
N ALA A 13 7.59 -2.00 -1.27
CA ALA A 13 6.37 -2.41 -1.95
C ALA A 13 6.66 -3.23 -3.22
N LEU A 14 7.66 -2.81 -4.00
CA LEU A 14 8.07 -3.50 -5.22
C LEU A 14 8.74 -4.85 -4.94
N GLU A 15 9.56 -4.96 -3.89
CA GLU A 15 10.16 -6.23 -3.48
C GLU A 15 9.10 -7.25 -3.07
N ILE A 16 8.09 -6.84 -2.32
CA ILE A 16 6.98 -7.70 -1.92
C ILE A 16 6.13 -8.08 -3.13
N TRP A 17 5.84 -7.12 -4.01
CA TRP A 17 5.08 -7.38 -5.24
C TRP A 17 5.77 -8.39 -6.16
N LYS A 18 7.09 -8.30 -6.30
CA LYS A 18 7.90 -9.28 -7.04
C LYS A 18 7.78 -10.69 -6.46
N LYS A 19 7.79 -10.82 -5.13
CA LYS A 19 7.63 -12.12 -4.45
C LYS A 19 6.26 -12.77 -4.69
N ILE A 20 5.22 -11.98 -5.00
CA ILE A 20 3.87 -12.45 -5.30
C ILE A 20 3.77 -12.99 -6.76
N GLY A 21 4.83 -12.92 -7.55
CA GLY A 21 4.86 -13.42 -8.94
C GLY A 21 4.40 -12.39 -9.98
N SER A 22 4.69 -11.10 -9.74
CA SER A 22 4.26 -10.00 -10.59
C SER A 22 4.89 -9.99 -12.00
N LYS A 23 4.13 -9.55 -13.01
CA LYS A 23 4.65 -9.19 -14.34
C LYS A 23 5.09 -7.72 -14.39
N ILE A 24 6.04 -7.37 -15.27
CA ILE A 24 6.54 -5.98 -15.44
C ILE A 24 5.40 -4.95 -15.61
N THR A 25 4.38 -5.28 -16.40
CA THR A 25 3.20 -4.41 -16.60
C THR A 25 2.45 -4.12 -15.30
N SER A 26 2.32 -5.12 -14.42
CA SER A 26 1.68 -4.94 -13.11
C SER A 26 2.52 -4.08 -12.16
N THR A 27 3.85 -4.17 -12.27
CA THR A 27 4.80 -3.36 -11.50
C THR A 27 4.67 -1.88 -11.85
N ASN A 28 4.60 -1.53 -13.14
CA ASN A 28 4.45 -0.12 -13.56
C ASN A 28 3.13 0.49 -13.11
N ILE A 29 2.03 -0.28 -13.16
CA ILE A 29 0.72 0.16 -12.67
C ILE A 29 0.76 0.37 -11.15
N LEU A 30 1.41 -0.53 -10.40
CA LEU A 30 1.59 -0.38 -8.96
C LEU A 30 2.36 0.91 -8.61
N VAL A 31 3.45 1.21 -9.32
CA VAL A 31 4.21 2.45 -9.12
C VAL A 31 3.32 3.69 -9.34
N ALA A 32 2.51 3.69 -10.40
CA ALA A 32 1.58 4.78 -10.68
C ALA A 32 0.55 4.96 -9.55
N GLN A 33 -0.03 3.86 -9.04
CA GLN A 33 -0.98 3.89 -7.93
C GLN A 33 -0.36 4.40 -6.62
N ILE A 34 0.87 3.98 -6.29
CA ILE A 34 1.59 4.48 -5.11
C ILE A 34 1.84 5.99 -5.23
N LYS A 35 2.20 6.47 -6.43
CA LYS A 35 2.37 7.91 -6.69
C LYS A 35 1.05 8.66 -6.49
N LEU A 36 -0.06 8.17 -7.04
CA LEU A 36 -1.40 8.75 -6.88
C LEU A 36 -1.83 8.83 -5.41
N HIS A 37 -1.59 7.76 -4.64
CA HIS A 37 -1.84 7.76 -3.19
C HIS A 37 -0.99 8.81 -2.46
N ASN A 38 0.28 8.97 -2.82
CA ASN A 38 1.16 9.95 -2.17
C ASN A 38 0.73 11.41 -2.42
N ILE A 39 0.15 11.70 -3.58
CA ILE A 39 -0.37 13.02 -3.94
C ILE A 39 -1.85 13.21 -3.61
N PHE A 40 -2.51 12.21 -3.01
CA PHE A 40 -3.91 12.27 -2.58
C PHE A 40 -4.91 12.51 -3.73
N GLU A 41 -4.60 11.99 -4.92
CA GLU A 41 -5.47 12.08 -6.09
C GLU A 41 -6.47 10.92 -6.14
N PRO A 42 -7.61 11.08 -6.84
CA PRO A 42 -8.61 10.03 -6.96
C PRO A 42 -8.03 8.71 -7.51
N PRO A 43 -8.44 7.56 -6.95
CA PRO A 43 -9.47 7.38 -5.91
C PRO A 43 -8.91 7.22 -4.48
N TYR A 44 -7.71 7.75 -4.20
CA TYR A 44 -7.05 7.66 -2.89
C TYR A 44 -7.15 8.97 -2.09
N HIS A 45 -8.04 9.87 -2.49
CA HIS A 45 -8.19 11.21 -1.92
C HIS A 45 -9.03 11.26 -0.64
N TYR A 46 -9.47 10.11 -0.13
CA TYR A 46 -10.20 10.01 1.14
C TYR A 46 -9.25 9.56 2.24
N THR A 47 -9.24 10.25 3.38
CA THR A 47 -8.42 9.81 4.51
C THR A 47 -9.03 8.58 5.15
N PHE A 48 -8.20 7.59 5.48
CA PHE A 48 -8.62 6.47 6.32
C PHE A 48 -8.93 6.95 7.75
N ILE A 49 -10.09 6.54 8.29
CA ILE A 49 -10.52 6.88 9.65
C ILE A 49 -10.83 5.59 10.41
N GLU A 50 -9.95 5.24 11.36
CA GLU A 50 -9.98 3.99 12.13
C GLU A 50 -11.28 3.77 12.91
N ASP A 51 -11.92 4.86 13.39
CA ASP A 51 -13.19 4.79 14.13
C ASP A 51 -14.43 4.55 13.22
N ILE A 52 -14.27 4.68 11.90
CA ILE A 52 -15.38 4.59 10.93
C ILE A 52 -15.35 3.27 10.17
N GLU A 53 -14.17 2.82 9.76
CA GLU A 53 -14.04 1.63 8.90
C GLU A 53 -12.72 0.87 9.14
N SER A 54 -12.68 -0.39 8.75
CA SER A 54 -11.45 -1.18 8.84
C SER A 54 -10.51 -0.85 7.67
N PRO A 55 -9.18 -1.05 7.82
CA PRO A 55 -8.26 -0.87 6.71
C PRO A 55 -8.65 -1.69 5.48
N GLU A 56 -9.18 -2.90 5.70
CA GLU A 56 -9.61 -3.81 4.64
C GLU A 56 -10.79 -3.23 3.84
N THR A 57 -11.80 -2.68 4.53
CA THR A 57 -12.96 -2.07 3.86
C THR A 57 -12.59 -0.79 3.12
N TRP A 58 -11.67 0.01 3.66
CA TRP A 58 -11.17 1.21 3.00
C TRP A 58 -10.46 0.87 1.67
N TRP A 59 -9.56 -0.12 1.69
CA TRP A 59 -8.86 -0.58 0.48
C TRP A 59 -9.80 -1.21 -0.55
N LEU A 60 -10.85 -1.91 -0.12
CA LEU A 60 -11.90 -2.43 -1.00
C LEU A 60 -12.79 -1.31 -1.58
N GLY A 61 -12.93 -0.19 -0.87
CA GLY A 61 -13.65 1.00 -1.32
C GLY A 61 -12.96 1.76 -2.46
N CYS A 62 -11.63 1.70 -2.53
CA CYS A 62 -10.85 2.33 -3.61
C CYS A 62 -11.03 1.58 -4.95
N LYS A 63 -12.06 1.94 -5.73
CA LYS A 63 -12.33 1.36 -7.05
C LYS A 63 -11.40 1.93 -8.13
N VAL A 64 -10.28 1.25 -8.40
CA VAL A 64 -9.40 1.50 -9.56
C VAL A 64 -9.43 0.35 -10.57
N PRO A 65 -9.21 0.63 -11.87
CA PRO A 65 -8.79 -0.41 -12.79
C PRO A 65 -7.42 -0.97 -12.35
N ASN A 66 -7.25 -2.30 -12.46
CA ASN A 66 -5.99 -2.98 -12.10
C ASN A 66 -5.54 -2.70 -10.66
N HIS A 67 -6.35 -3.09 -9.67
CA HIS A 67 -6.26 -2.85 -8.22
C HIS A 67 -5.03 -3.47 -7.51
N TYR A 68 -3.82 -3.28 -8.06
CA TYR A 68 -2.60 -3.90 -7.55
C TYR A 68 -2.16 -3.32 -6.21
N LEU A 69 -2.31 -2.01 -6.00
CA LEU A 69 -2.03 -1.40 -4.70
C LEU A 69 -2.98 -1.91 -3.62
N GLN A 70 -4.28 -2.00 -3.92
CA GLN A 70 -5.28 -2.59 -3.03
C GLN A 70 -4.94 -4.05 -2.73
N LYS A 71 -4.61 -4.83 -3.76
CA LYS A 71 -4.25 -6.25 -3.61
C LYS A 71 -2.99 -6.41 -2.75
N LEU A 72 -1.99 -5.56 -2.94
CA LEU A 72 -0.79 -5.54 -2.11
C LEU A 72 -1.14 -5.16 -0.67
N ALA A 73 -1.95 -4.13 -0.45
CA ALA A 73 -2.38 -3.70 0.88
C ALA A 73 -3.16 -4.79 1.63
N LEU A 74 -4.14 -5.43 0.97
CA LEU A 74 -4.90 -6.55 1.53
C LEU A 74 -4.00 -7.78 1.81
N TYR A 75 -3.06 -8.07 0.90
CA TYR A 75 -2.09 -9.13 1.12
C TYR A 75 -1.21 -8.86 2.35
N LEU A 76 -0.80 -7.61 2.56
CA LEU A 76 -0.04 -7.19 3.72
C LEU A 76 -0.85 -7.24 5.02
N LEU A 77 -2.12 -6.82 4.98
CA LEU A 77 -3.04 -6.91 6.11
C LEU A 77 -3.29 -8.37 6.53
N ALA A 78 -3.34 -9.28 5.56
CA ALA A 78 -3.48 -10.71 5.82
C ALA A 78 -2.21 -11.37 6.39
N ILE A 79 -1.02 -10.75 6.22
CA ILE A 79 0.22 -11.24 6.85
C ILE A 79 0.22 -10.80 8.31
N THR A 80 -0.10 -11.73 9.20
CA THR A 80 -0.06 -11.52 10.65
C THR A 80 1.38 -11.21 11.10
N PRO A 81 1.63 -10.19 11.93
CA PRO A 81 2.98 -9.75 12.28
C PRO A 81 3.60 -10.63 13.39
N HIS A 82 3.84 -11.91 13.09
CA HIS A 82 4.46 -12.82 14.06
C HIS A 82 5.99 -12.74 14.10
N SER A 83 6.66 -12.13 13.10
CA SER A 83 8.13 -11.99 13.07
C SER A 83 8.61 -10.54 13.21
N ALA A 84 9.80 -10.34 13.77
CA ALA A 84 10.42 -9.01 13.89
C ALA A 84 10.66 -8.33 12.52
N SER A 85 10.99 -9.12 11.49
CA SER A 85 11.11 -8.65 10.11
C SER A 85 9.77 -8.17 9.54
N CYS A 86 8.67 -8.86 9.86
CA CYS A 86 7.31 -8.41 9.51
C CYS A 86 6.95 -7.11 10.22
N LYS A 87 7.39 -6.87 11.46
CA LYS A 87 7.12 -5.62 12.18
C LYS A 87 7.81 -4.41 11.56
N GLN A 88 9.04 -4.54 11.08
CA GLN A 88 9.74 -3.45 10.38
C GLN A 88 9.08 -3.13 9.03
N ILE A 89 8.72 -4.18 8.29
CA ILE A 89 7.97 -4.06 7.03
C ILE A 89 6.61 -3.41 7.31
N PHE A 90 5.90 -3.83 8.35
CA PHE A 90 4.61 -3.26 8.76
C PHE A 90 4.74 -1.80 9.20
N SER A 91 5.78 -1.42 9.95
CA SER A 91 6.03 -0.03 10.37
C SER A 91 6.32 0.90 9.19
N ILE A 92 7.11 0.44 8.22
CA ILE A 92 7.29 1.14 6.96
C ILE A 92 5.92 1.26 6.31
N LEU A 93 5.25 0.14 6.07
CA LEU A 93 3.95 0.01 5.39
C LEU A 93 2.77 0.63 6.13
N SER A 94 2.89 1.02 7.39
CA SER A 94 1.83 1.75 8.10
C SER A 94 1.46 3.04 7.36
N TRP A 95 2.29 3.54 6.41
CA TRP A 95 1.95 4.61 5.46
C TRP A 95 0.69 4.33 4.62
N ILE A 96 0.37 3.06 4.38
CA ILE A 96 -0.84 2.56 3.68
C ILE A 96 -2.09 2.80 4.53
N ILE A 97 -1.92 2.81 5.86
CA ILE A 97 -3.01 2.91 6.83
C ILE A 97 -2.96 4.26 7.56
N GLN A 98 -1.94 5.09 7.28
CA GLN A 98 -1.64 6.23 8.14
C GLN A 98 -2.59 7.40 7.89
N LYS A 99 -3.23 7.79 8.99
CA LYS A 99 -3.83 9.11 9.22
C LYS A 99 -2.78 10.18 8.89
N ARG A 100 -3.04 11.04 7.91
CA ARG A 100 -2.31 12.29 7.74
C ARG A 100 -2.98 13.39 8.56
#